data_AF-A0A967LL98-F1
#
_entry.id   AF-A0A967LL98-F1
#
_cell.length_a   1.000
_cell.length_b   1.000
_cell.length_c   1.000
_cell.angle_alpha   90.00
_cell.angle_beta   90.00
_cell.angle_gamma   90.00
#
_symmetry.space_group_name_H-M   'P 1'
#
loop_
_entity.id
_entity.type
_entity.pdbx_description
1 polymer ?
#
loop_
_entity_poly.entity_id
_entity_poly.type
_entity_poly.pdbx_seq_one_letter_code
_entity_poly.pdbx_strand_id
1 'polypeptide(L)'
;GESGELTGRLLLGSGQPYSPVVGSVGPLEYDPGTGRWLDEPREVALLGTHNSGRLPGYFRLDVAIRKEYEKRWFGRRVLLTPYLQIVNVLNTPNVLAASPTVDSQRPELDFLPQLPFFPTFGVEWRF
;
A
#
# COMPACT_ATOMS: atom_id res chain seq x y z
N GLY A 1 -25.89 -25.44 -9.80
CA GLY A 1 -26.73 -24.56 -8.95
C GLY A 1 -26.06 -23.21 -8.87
N GLU A 2 -26.80 -22.11 -8.76
CA GLU A 2 -26.18 -20.78 -8.65
C GLU A 2 -25.97 -20.46 -7.15
N SER A 3 -24.75 -20.11 -6.77
CA SER A 3 -24.42 -19.64 -5.42
C SER A 3 -23.86 -18.23 -5.48
N GLY A 4 -24.33 -17.36 -4.59
CA GLY A 4 -23.83 -15.99 -4.45
C GLY A 4 -23.19 -15.82 -3.08
N GLU A 5 -22.11 -15.05 -3.03
CA GLU A 5 -21.41 -14.68 -1.80
C GLU A 5 -21.29 -13.15 -1.73
N LEU A 6 -21.65 -12.60 -0.57
CA LEU A 6 -21.44 -11.20 -0.21
C LEU A 6 -20.50 -11.17 1.01
N THR A 7 -19.41 -10.42 0.88
CA THR A 7 -18.35 -10.34 1.88
C THR A 7 -18.14 -8.88 2.27
N GLY A 8 -18.21 -8.61 3.57
CA GLY A 8 -17.86 -7.32 4.16
C GLY A 8 -16.64 -7.47 5.06
N ARG A 9 -15.67 -6.56 4.95
CA ARG A 9 -14.48 -6.53 5.81
C ARG A 9 -14.36 -5.16 6.47
N LEU A 10 -14.44 -5.15 7.80
CA LEU A 10 -14.18 -3.97 8.62
C LEU A 10 -12.75 -4.05 9.19
N LEU A 11 -12.00 -2.96 9.05
CA LEU A 11 -10.67 -2.81 9.65
C LEU A 11 -10.67 -1.56 10.53
N LEU A 12 -10.21 -1.74 11.77
CA LEU A 12 -9.85 -0.66 12.67
C LEU A 12 -8.37 -0.79 12.99
N GLY A 13 -7.58 0.23 12.67
CA GLY A 13 -6.14 0.24 12.88
C GLY A 13 -5.71 1.48 13.66
N SER A 14 -4.79 1.32 14.61
CA SER A 14 -4.22 2.46 15.36
C SER A 14 -3.11 3.20 14.60
N GLY A 15 -2.85 2.82 13.35
CA GLY A 15 -1.69 3.30 12.58
C GLY A 15 -0.40 2.57 12.93
N GLN A 16 0.44 2.38 11.92
CA GLN A 16 1.73 1.69 12.05
C GLN A 16 2.74 2.61 12.77
N PRO A 17 3.63 2.05 13.62
CA PRO A 17 4.71 2.82 14.20
C PRO A 17 5.77 3.17 13.15
N TYR A 18 6.46 4.29 13.33
CA TYR A 18 7.57 4.71 12.46
C TYR A 18 8.66 5.46 13.25
N SER A 19 9.87 5.49 12.71
CA SER A 19 10.98 6.28 13.24
C SER A 19 10.99 7.66 12.58
N PRO A 20 10.81 8.77 13.32
CA PRO A 20 10.77 10.11 12.73
C PRO A 20 12.15 10.50 12.20
N VAL A 21 12.17 11.38 11.20
CA VAL A 21 13.38 11.99 10.70
C VAL A 21 13.71 13.19 11.60
N VAL A 22 14.92 13.21 12.16
CA VAL A 22 15.37 14.25 13.11
C VAL A 22 16.45 15.16 12.51
N GLY A 23 16.99 14.79 11.35
CA GLY A 23 18.00 15.57 10.64
C GLY A 23 18.50 14.83 9.40
N SER A 24 19.48 15.42 8.71
CA SER A 24 20.21 14.81 7.61
C SER A 24 21.69 15.14 7.72
N VAL A 25 22.52 14.31 7.10
CA VAL A 25 23.96 14.52 6.97
C VAL A 25 24.38 14.15 5.56
N GLY A 26 25.28 14.93 4.96
CA GLY A 26 25.97 14.58 3.72
C GLY A 26 27.34 13.98 4.04
N PRO A 27 27.47 12.66 4.27
CA PRO A 27 28.75 12.05 4.59
C PRO A 27 29.70 12.14 3.39
N LEU A 28 30.97 12.47 3.63
CA LEU A 28 31.99 12.40 2.60
C LEU A 28 32.07 10.97 2.06
N GLU A 29 31.81 10.82 0.76
CA GLU A 29 31.81 9.54 0.08
C GLU A 29 33.03 9.47 -0.86
N TYR A 30 33.76 8.36 -0.78
CA TYR A 30 34.97 8.13 -1.57
C TYR A 30 34.67 7.16 -2.72
N ASP A 31 35.01 7.56 -3.94
CA ASP A 31 34.90 6.72 -5.13
C ASP A 31 36.25 6.02 -5.42
N PRO A 32 36.37 4.71 -5.18
CA PRO A 32 37.60 3.97 -5.44
C PRO A 32 37.90 3.77 -6.93
N GLY A 33 36.92 3.95 -7.83
CA GLY A 33 37.09 3.83 -9.28
C GLY A 33 37.79 5.04 -9.89
N THR A 34 37.51 6.23 -9.37
CA THR A 34 38.13 7.49 -9.82
C THR A 34 39.24 7.99 -8.89
N GLY A 35 39.34 7.43 -7.67
CA GLY A 35 40.33 7.81 -6.67
C GLY A 35 40.07 9.17 -6.04
N ARG A 36 38.81 9.62 -6.04
CA ARG A 36 38.41 10.97 -5.59
C ARG A 36 37.26 10.90 -4.60
N TRP A 37 37.15 11.93 -3.78
CA TRP A 37 35.95 12.18 -2.99
C TRP A 37 34.86 12.72 -3.91
N LEU A 38 33.60 12.36 -3.64
CA LEU A 38 32.46 12.94 -4.34
C LEU A 38 32.30 14.41 -3.92
N ASP A 39 32.26 15.31 -4.90
CA ASP A 39 32.11 16.76 -4.68
C ASP A 39 30.73 17.12 -4.12
N GLU A 40 29.71 16.30 -4.39
CA GLU A 40 28.34 16.43 -3.91
C GLU A 40 27.90 15.14 -3.22
N PRO A 41 28.26 14.95 -1.93
CA PRO A 41 27.86 13.77 -1.19
C PRO A 41 26.33 13.70 -1.05
N ARG A 42 25.78 12.49 -1.24
CA ARG A 42 24.35 12.26 -1.08
C ARG A 42 23.94 12.48 0.37
N GLU A 43 22.90 13.29 0.61
CA GLU A 43 22.34 13.42 1.94
C GLU A 43 21.67 12.10 2.41
N VAL A 44 21.89 11.79 3.68
CA VAL A 44 21.32 10.63 4.38
C VAL A 44 20.48 11.14 5.54
N ALA A 45 19.25 10.63 5.67
CA ALA A 45 18.38 10.95 6.80
C ALA A 45 18.91 10.34 8.11
N LEU A 46 18.92 11.15 9.17
CA LEU A 46 19.11 10.71 10.53
C LEU A 46 17.75 10.42 11.15
N LEU A 47 17.53 9.16 11.53
CA LEU A 47 16.31 8.73 12.19
C LEU A 47 16.42 8.93 13.70
N GLY A 48 15.32 9.35 14.32
CA GLY A 48 15.17 9.46 15.76
C GLY A 48 14.97 8.10 16.43
N THR A 49 14.44 8.13 17.65
CA THR A 49 14.15 6.93 18.43
C THR A 49 13.28 5.95 17.64
N HIS A 50 13.69 4.68 17.63
CA HIS A 50 13.02 3.64 16.86
C HIS A 50 11.53 3.54 17.23
N ASN A 51 10.65 3.63 16.22
CA ASN A 51 9.19 3.51 16.39
C ASN A 51 8.58 4.49 17.40
N SER A 52 9.19 5.67 17.59
CA SER A 52 8.67 6.68 18.53
C SER A 52 7.47 7.46 17.99
N GLY A 53 7.27 7.47 16.67
CA GLY A 53 6.10 8.05 16.01
C GLY A 53 5.06 7.00 15.64
N ARG A 54 3.83 7.44 15.37
CA ARG A 54 2.74 6.57 14.91
C ARG A 54 1.91 7.27 13.85
N LEU A 55 1.62 6.56 12.77
CA LEU A 55 0.70 7.04 11.74
C LEU A 55 -0.71 7.26 12.33
N PRO A 56 -1.55 8.10 11.70
CA PRO A 56 -2.94 8.26 12.14
C PRO A 56 -3.67 6.92 12.21
N GLY A 57 -4.52 6.77 13.23
CA GLY A 57 -5.47 5.67 13.27
C GLY A 57 -6.47 5.79 12.12
N TYR A 58 -6.98 4.65 11.65
CA TYR A 58 -7.92 4.61 10.53
C TYR A 58 -8.98 3.54 10.71
N PHE A 59 -10.10 3.78 10.04
CA PHE A 59 -11.23 2.86 9.93
C PHE A 59 -11.54 2.66 8.44
N ARG A 60 -11.74 1.41 8.02
CA ARG A 60 -11.97 1.07 6.62
C ARG A 60 -13.00 -0.04 6.49
N LEU A 61 -13.89 0.12 5.53
CA LEU A 61 -14.83 -0.91 5.08
C LEU A 61 -14.53 -1.30 3.64
N ASP A 62 -14.38 -2.59 3.38
CA ASP A 62 -14.35 -3.17 2.05
C ASP A 62 -15.58 -4.06 1.85
N VAL A 63 -16.13 -4.08 0.64
CA VAL A 63 -17.26 -4.92 0.27
C VAL A 63 -16.97 -5.64 -1.03
N ALA A 64 -17.29 -6.93 -1.10
CA ALA A 64 -17.16 -7.74 -2.30
C ALA A 64 -18.40 -8.60 -2.52
N ILE A 65 -18.81 -8.75 -3.77
CA ILE A 65 -19.85 -9.67 -4.19
C ILE A 65 -19.33 -10.54 -5.33
N ARG A 66 -19.63 -11.83 -5.27
CA ARG A 66 -19.32 -12.80 -6.33
C ARG A 66 -20.49 -13.74 -6.52
N LYS A 67 -20.66 -14.26 -7.74
CA LYS A 67 -21.70 -15.24 -8.03
C LYS A 67 -21.16 -16.32 -8.95
N GLU A 68 -21.28 -17.57 -8.53
CA GLU A 68 -20.87 -18.72 -9.32
C GLU A 68 -22.02 -19.19 -10.22
N TYR A 69 -21.71 -19.32 -11.50
CA TYR A 69 -22.59 -19.87 -12.51
C TYR A 69 -22.00 -21.17 -13.05
N GLU A 70 -22.79 -22.22 -12.98
CA GLU A 70 -22.49 -23.48 -13.65
C GLU A 70 -23.14 -23.50 -15.02
N LYS A 71 -22.33 -23.59 -16.08
CA LYS A 71 -22.79 -23.71 -17.47
C LYS A 71 -22.17 -24.92 -18.13
N ARG A 72 -22.86 -25.47 -19.13
CA ARG A 72 -22.30 -26.48 -20.03
C ARG A 72 -21.94 -25.80 -21.35
N TRP A 73 -20.66 -25.78 -21.69
CA TRP A 73 -20.16 -25.27 -22.97
C TRP A 73 -19.30 -26.33 -23.65
N PHE A 74 -19.53 -26.54 -24.96
CA PHE A 74 -18.81 -27.54 -25.76
C PHE A 74 -18.77 -28.95 -25.13
N GLY A 75 -19.86 -29.36 -24.47
CA GLY A 75 -19.95 -30.64 -23.77
C GLY A 75 -19.18 -30.73 -22.44
N ARG A 76 -18.49 -29.66 -22.02
CA ARG A 76 -17.78 -29.58 -20.74
C ARG A 76 -18.55 -28.72 -19.73
N ARG A 77 -18.39 -29.05 -18.44
CA ARG A 77 -18.86 -28.19 -17.35
C ARG A 77 -17.88 -27.04 -17.22
N VAL A 78 -18.41 -25.81 -17.14
CA VAL A 78 -17.63 -24.60 -16.94
C VAL A 78 -18.25 -23.87 -15.74
N LEU A 79 -17.41 -23.53 -14.77
CA LEU A 79 -17.79 -22.66 -13.66
C LEU A 79 -17.28 -21.26 -13.97
N LEU A 80 -18.20 -20.30 -13.95
CA LEU A 80 -17.93 -18.91 -14.25
C LEU A 80 -18.31 -18.06 -13.04
N THR A 81 -17.35 -17.34 -12.48
CA THR A 81 -17.57 -16.55 -11.26
C THR A 81 -17.19 -15.09 -11.49
N PRO A 82 -18.11 -14.24 -11.97
CA PRO A 82 -17.93 -12.80 -11.92
C PRO A 82 -17.87 -12.32 -10.47
N TYR A 83 -17.06 -11.30 -10.24
CA TYR A 83 -16.95 -10.62 -8.97
C TYR A 83 -16.85 -9.10 -9.16
N LEU A 84 -17.31 -8.38 -8.15
CA LEU A 84 -17.16 -6.94 -7.97
C LEU A 84 -16.71 -6.71 -6.53
N GLN A 85 -15.62 -5.98 -6.35
CA GLN A 85 -15.10 -5.60 -5.04
C GLN A 85 -14.83 -4.10 -5.00
N ILE A 86 -15.29 -3.45 -3.95
CA ILE A 86 -15.01 -2.05 -3.65
C ILE A 86 -14.14 -2.01 -2.41
N VAL A 87 -12.92 -1.52 -2.59
CA VAL A 87 -11.98 -1.21 -1.53
C VAL A 87 -12.24 0.19 -0.99
N ASN A 88 -12.18 0.35 0.34
CA ASN A 88 -12.34 1.61 1.05
C ASN A 88 -13.65 2.32 0.66
N VAL A 89 -14.78 1.64 0.87
CA VAL A 89 -16.14 2.13 0.58
C VAL A 89 -16.42 3.49 1.21
N LEU A 90 -15.84 3.75 2.39
CA LEU A 90 -16.00 5.01 3.13
C LEU A 90 -15.12 6.14 2.59
N ASN A 91 -14.27 5.87 1.60
CA ASN A 91 -13.29 6.79 1.02
C ASN A 91 -12.50 7.56 2.09
N THR A 92 -12.18 6.89 3.20
CA THR A 92 -11.49 7.53 4.33
C THR A 92 -10.02 7.72 3.95
N PRO A 93 -9.46 8.93 4.06
CA PRO A 93 -8.05 9.17 3.80
C PRO A 93 -7.22 8.43 4.86
N ASN A 94 -6.21 7.68 4.42
CA ASN A 94 -5.31 6.97 5.31
C ASN A 94 -3.90 6.92 4.72
N VAL A 95 -2.90 6.81 5.58
CA VAL A 95 -1.50 6.63 5.20
C VAL A 95 -1.15 5.14 5.31
N LEU A 96 -0.68 4.55 4.22
CA LEU A 96 -0.26 3.15 4.16
C LEU A 96 1.13 2.95 4.73
N ALA A 97 2.06 3.86 4.40
CA ALA A 97 3.45 3.81 4.82
C ALA A 97 4.06 5.22 4.84
N ALA A 98 5.17 5.37 5.56
CA ALA A 98 6.01 6.56 5.51
C ALA A 98 7.43 6.15 5.14
N SER A 99 8.07 6.93 4.28
CA SER A 99 9.49 6.76 3.92
C SER A 99 10.24 8.06 4.16
N PRO A 100 11.47 8.02 4.69
CA PRO A 100 12.32 9.20 4.77
C PRO A 100 12.60 9.72 3.36
N THR A 101 12.41 11.02 3.17
CA THR A 101 12.86 11.70 1.95
C THR A 101 13.98 12.66 2.29
N VAL A 102 14.95 12.75 1.37
CA VAL A 102 16.15 13.56 1.54
C VAL A 102 16.34 14.42 0.30
N ASP A 103 15.24 14.94 -0.23
CA ASP A 103 15.26 15.92 -1.31
C ASP A 103 15.27 17.32 -0.67
N SER A 104 16.47 17.90 -0.67
CA SER A 104 16.81 19.32 -0.53
C SER A 104 16.15 20.15 0.59
N GLN A 105 17.01 20.55 1.55
CA GLN A 105 16.84 21.54 2.62
C GLN A 105 16.15 21.12 3.92
N ARG A 106 15.21 20.17 3.90
CA ARG A 106 14.64 19.60 5.13
C ARG A 106 14.34 18.11 4.98
N PRO A 107 14.89 17.27 5.85
CA PRO A 107 14.63 15.84 5.78
C PRO A 107 13.26 15.57 6.40
N GLU A 108 12.30 15.19 5.55
CA GLU A 108 10.89 15.00 5.90
C GLU A 108 10.46 13.54 5.72
N LEU A 109 9.25 13.21 6.15
CA LEU A 109 8.62 11.93 5.87
C LEU A 109 7.66 12.08 4.71
N ASP A 110 7.91 11.33 3.64
CA ASP A 110 6.95 11.16 2.57
C ASP A 110 5.92 10.11 2.98
N PHE A 111 4.65 10.50 2.93
CA PHE A 111 3.54 9.62 3.25
C PHE A 111 2.95 9.01 1.99
N LEU A 112 2.97 7.68 1.93
CA LEU A 112 2.33 6.91 0.86
C LEU A 112 0.84 6.74 1.22
N PRO A 113 -0.09 7.32 0.46
CA PRO A 113 -1.51 7.19 0.75
C PRO A 113 -1.97 5.75 0.49
N GLN A 114 -2.95 5.31 1.28
CA GLN A 114 -3.67 4.08 1.01
C GLN A 114 -4.58 4.27 -0.21
N LEU A 115 -4.99 3.16 -0.85
CA LEU A 115 -6.02 3.19 -1.88
C LEU A 115 -7.28 3.94 -1.41
N PRO A 116 -7.79 4.89 -2.22
CA PRO A 116 -9.05 5.57 -1.96
C PRO A 116 -10.21 4.62 -2.24
N PHE A 117 -11.43 5.14 -2.39
CA PHE A 117 -12.53 4.38 -2.98
C PHE A 117 -12.08 3.76 -4.32
N PHE A 118 -11.95 2.43 -4.35
CA PHE A 118 -11.31 1.74 -5.47
C PHE A 118 -12.14 0.51 -5.88
N PRO A 119 -12.97 0.62 -6.93
CA PRO A 119 -13.74 -0.51 -7.46
C PRO A 119 -12.87 -1.40 -8.34
N THR A 120 -13.06 -2.70 -8.23
CA THR A 120 -12.42 -3.75 -9.03
C THR A 120 -13.47 -4.77 -9.44
N PHE A 121 -13.35 -5.31 -10.65
CA PHE A 121 -14.26 -6.34 -11.14
C PHE A 121 -13.48 -7.33 -12.01
N GLY A 122 -14.01 -8.53 -12.15
CA GLY A 122 -13.39 -9.56 -12.96
C GLY A 122 -14.25 -10.80 -13.06
N VAL A 123 -13.73 -11.82 -13.76
CA VAL A 123 -14.40 -13.10 -13.94
C VAL A 123 -13.37 -14.22 -13.78
N GLU A 124 -13.64 -15.15 -12.87
CA GLU A 124 -12.89 -16.40 -12.72
C GLU A 124 -13.54 -17.51 -13.57
N TRP A 125 -12.70 -18.35 -14.18
CA TRP A 125 -13.13 -19.45 -15.05
C TRP A 125 -12.48 -20.76 -14.57
N ARG A 126 -13.28 -21.82 -14.40
CA ARG A 126 -12.80 -23.17 -14.05
C ARG A 126 -13.45 -24.22 -14.96
N PHE A 127 -12.70 -25.24 -15.36
CA PHE A 127 -13.10 -26.31 -16.27
C PHE A 127 -13.13 -27.68 -15.58
#